data_AF-A0A3Q4HB74-F1
#
_entry.id   AF-A0A3Q4HB74-F1
#
_cell.length_a   1.000
_cell.length_b   1.000
_cell.length_c   1.000
_cell.angle_alpha   90.00
_cell.angle_beta   90.00
_cell.angle_gamma   90.00
#
_symmetry.space_group_name_H-M   'P 1'
#
loop_
_entity.id
_entity.type
_entity.pdbx_description
1 polymer ?
#
loop_
_entity_poly.entity_id
_entity_poly.type
_entity_poly.pdbx_seq_one_letter_code
_entity_poly.pdbx_strand_id
1 'polypeptide(L)'
;MASIRRQIIYTPKAPVRQGIYSQAVIVDRTMYISGQLGMDVASGKLVDGGVQAQAKQVLINIGEILKAAGCDYSNVVKTTVLLADINDFNNVNEVYKTFFSSNFPARAAYQVAALPRVSVNHSFRTLLHYDTPTLKSLLLCTYG
;
A
#
# COMPACT_ATOMS: atom_id res chain seq x y z
N MET A 1 -23.79 11.95 19.73
CA MET A 1 -22.36 11.82 19.38
C MET A 1 -22.28 11.32 17.94
N ALA A 2 -21.52 11.96 17.05
CA ALA A 2 -21.35 11.45 15.70
C ALA A 2 -20.59 10.11 15.78
N SER A 3 -21.19 9.03 15.26
CA SER A 3 -20.57 7.72 15.26
C SER A 3 -19.56 7.63 14.13
N ILE A 4 -18.31 7.32 14.45
CA ILE A 4 -17.28 7.03 13.44
C ILE A 4 -17.62 5.69 12.78
N ARG A 5 -17.76 5.68 11.45
CA ARG A 5 -18.02 4.46 10.69
C ARG A 5 -16.69 3.80 10.30
N ARG A 6 -16.54 2.53 10.69
CA ARG A 6 -15.46 1.66 10.22
C ARG A 6 -15.94 0.82 9.05
N GLN A 7 -15.21 0.85 7.93
CA GLN A 7 -15.47 0.02 6.76
C GLN A 7 -14.27 -0.85 6.45
N ILE A 8 -14.49 -2.14 6.20
CA ILE A 8 -13.45 -3.06 5.77
C ILE A 8 -13.43 -3.08 4.24
N ILE A 9 -12.26 -2.88 3.66
CA ILE A 9 -12.06 -2.94 2.21
C ILE A 9 -11.48 -4.30 1.85
N TYR A 10 -12.10 -4.90 0.84
CA TYR A 10 -11.74 -6.19 0.28
C TYR A 10 -11.95 -6.17 -1.22
N THR A 11 -10.99 -6.71 -1.96
CA THR A 11 -11.09 -6.97 -3.40
C THR A 11 -10.45 -8.32 -3.73
N PRO A 12 -11.08 -9.13 -4.60
CA PRO A 12 -10.48 -10.36 -5.10
C PRO A 12 -9.33 -10.11 -6.08
N LYS A 13 -9.11 -8.85 -6.51
CA LYS A 13 -8.03 -8.46 -7.43
C LYS A 13 -6.72 -8.08 -6.74
N ALA A 14 -6.66 -8.22 -5.43
CA ALA A 14 -5.43 -8.09 -4.64
C ALA A 14 -5.26 -9.35 -3.79
N PRO A 15 -4.03 -9.67 -3.31
CA PRO A 15 -3.79 -10.90 -2.58
C PRO A 15 -4.75 -11.08 -1.42
N VAL A 16 -5.34 -12.27 -1.34
CA VAL A 16 -6.32 -12.62 -0.32
C VAL A 16 -5.68 -12.54 1.06
N ARG A 17 -6.46 -12.10 2.04
CA ARG A 17 -6.09 -12.12 3.46
C ARG A 17 -5.55 -13.51 3.84
N GLN A 18 -4.26 -13.60 4.16
CA GLN A 18 -3.65 -14.78 4.78
C GLN A 18 -3.35 -14.48 6.25
N GLY A 19 -4.39 -14.48 7.10
CA GLY A 19 -4.25 -14.26 8.55
C GLY A 19 -5.28 -13.30 9.14
N ILE A 20 -4.97 -12.77 10.33
CA ILE A 20 -5.85 -11.90 11.13
C ILE A 20 -5.70 -10.40 10.82
N TYR A 21 -5.79 -10.01 9.53
CA TYR A 21 -5.70 -8.60 9.10
C TYR A 21 -6.57 -8.30 7.88
N SER A 22 -7.02 -7.05 7.69
CA SER A 22 -7.76 -6.61 6.49
C SER A 22 -6.82 -6.10 5.40
N GLN A 23 -7.20 -6.20 4.11
CA GLN A 23 -6.42 -5.56 3.02
C GLN A 23 -6.30 -4.06 3.25
N ALA A 24 -7.43 -3.42 3.57
CA ALA A 24 -7.46 -2.08 4.11
C ALA A 24 -8.68 -1.86 5.03
N VAL A 25 -8.60 -0.82 5.84
CA VAL A 25 -9.69 -0.35 6.71
C VAL A 25 -9.85 1.14 6.49
N ILE A 26 -11.09 1.56 6.23
CA ILE A 26 -11.46 2.97 6.21
C ILE A 26 -12.10 3.30 7.55
N VAL A 27 -11.64 4.41 8.14
CA VAL A 27 -12.23 5.03 9.31
C VAL A 27 -12.49 6.47 8.93
N ASP A 28 -13.78 6.82 8.83
CA ASP A 28 -14.22 8.12 8.35
C ASP A 28 -13.71 8.42 6.93
N ARG A 29 -12.71 9.28 6.75
CA ARG A 29 -12.06 9.57 5.46
C ARG A 29 -10.66 8.99 5.31
N THR A 30 -10.14 8.36 6.35
CA THR A 30 -8.78 7.82 6.36
C THR A 30 -8.79 6.35 6.02
N MET A 31 -8.01 5.99 5.01
CA MET A 31 -7.78 4.61 4.63
C MET A 31 -6.40 4.15 5.10
N TYR A 32 -6.39 3.06 5.87
CA TYR A 32 -5.18 2.34 6.27
C TYR A 32 -5.04 1.10 5.41
N ILE A 33 -3.97 1.03 4.62
CA ILE A 33 -3.70 -0.12 3.76
C ILE A 33 -2.64 -0.98 4.43
N SER A 34 -2.95 -2.27 4.60
CA SER A 34 -2.00 -3.25 5.12
C SER A 34 -0.81 -3.37 4.19
N GLY A 35 0.35 -3.72 4.74
CA GLY A 35 1.56 -3.76 3.94
C GLY A 35 1.50 -4.85 2.88
N GLN A 36 1.64 -4.43 1.63
CA GLN A 36 1.53 -5.30 0.45
C GLN A 36 2.87 -5.93 0.09
N LEU A 37 2.81 -7.16 -0.44
CA LEU A 37 3.95 -7.89 -1.00
C LEU A 37 3.77 -8.04 -2.52
N GLY A 38 4.87 -8.33 -3.22
CA GLY A 38 4.89 -8.54 -4.67
C GLY A 38 4.31 -9.90 -5.06
N MET A 39 3.15 -10.24 -4.51
CA MET A 39 2.46 -11.50 -4.76
C MET A 39 1.50 -11.36 -5.93
N ASP A 40 1.54 -12.34 -6.82
CA ASP A 40 0.54 -12.51 -7.85
C ASP A 40 -0.74 -13.11 -7.24
N VAL A 41 -1.89 -12.56 -7.64
CA VAL A 41 -3.19 -12.87 -7.04
C VAL A 41 -3.69 -14.25 -7.44
N ALA A 42 -3.39 -14.70 -8.67
CA ALA A 42 -3.83 -15.98 -9.19
C ALA A 42 -3.05 -17.15 -8.56
N SER A 43 -1.74 -16.98 -8.41
CA SER A 43 -0.83 -18.00 -7.89
C SER A 43 -0.65 -17.96 -6.37
N GLY A 44 -0.86 -16.80 -5.74
CA GLY A 44 -0.61 -16.59 -4.31
C GLY A 44 0.88 -16.66 -3.92
N LYS A 45 1.77 -16.57 -4.91
CA LYS A 45 3.24 -16.62 -4.77
C LYS A 45 3.85 -15.26 -5.12
N LEU A 46 5.08 -15.02 -4.66
CA LEU A 46 5.87 -13.87 -5.11
C LEU A 46 6.13 -13.97 -6.61
N VAL A 47 6.07 -12.85 -7.32
CA VAL A 47 6.42 -12.80 -8.74
C VAL A 47 7.92 -12.99 -8.93
N ASP A 48 8.26 -13.69 -10.01
CA ASP A 48 9.65 -13.81 -10.49
C ASP A 48 10.12 -12.50 -11.12
N GLY A 49 11.44 -12.36 -11.33
CA GLY A 49 12.04 -11.16 -11.93
C GLY A 49 12.63 -10.16 -10.93
N GLY A 50 12.86 -10.58 -9.68
CA GLY A 50 13.59 -9.82 -8.68
C GLY A 50 12.84 -8.60 -8.13
N VAL A 51 13.57 -7.66 -7.57
CA VAL A 51 12.99 -6.55 -6.78
C VAL A 51 12.10 -5.63 -7.59
N GLN A 52 12.42 -5.36 -8.86
CA GLN A 52 11.63 -4.47 -9.70
C GLN A 52 10.26 -5.07 -10.05
N ALA A 53 10.24 -6.35 -10.43
CA ALA A 53 8.99 -7.07 -10.70
C ALA A 53 8.11 -7.12 -9.46
N GLN A 54 8.71 -7.41 -8.30
CA GLN A 54 7.98 -7.41 -7.04
C GLN A 54 7.48 -6.02 -6.64
N ALA A 55 8.29 -4.97 -6.79
CA ALA A 55 7.88 -3.59 -6.51
C ALA A 55 6.70 -3.16 -7.41
N LYS A 56 6.74 -3.54 -8.69
CA LYS A 56 5.65 -3.30 -9.63
C LYS A 56 4.37 -4.02 -9.19
N GLN A 57 4.48 -5.29 -8.81
CA GLN A 57 3.34 -6.06 -8.34
C GLN A 57 2.77 -5.52 -7.03
N VAL A 58 3.61 -5.07 -6.09
CA VAL A 58 3.17 -4.39 -4.85
C VAL A 58 2.31 -3.18 -5.18
N LEU A 59 2.78 -2.32 -6.10
CA LEU A 59 2.06 -1.12 -6.47
C LEU A 59 0.75 -1.45 -7.19
N ILE A 60 0.73 -2.43 -8.10
CA ILE A 60 -0.50 -2.93 -8.73
C ILE A 60 -1.51 -3.41 -7.68
N ASN A 61 -1.07 -4.21 -6.71
CA ASN A 61 -1.93 -4.73 -5.64
C ASN A 61 -2.52 -3.58 -4.79
N ILE A 62 -1.71 -2.57 -4.49
CA ILE A 62 -2.16 -1.34 -3.83
C ILE A 62 -3.20 -0.60 -4.67
N GLY A 63 -2.96 -0.45 -5.97
CA GLY A 63 -3.88 0.21 -6.89
C GLY A 63 -5.25 -0.48 -6.92
N GLU A 64 -5.30 -1.81 -6.93
CA GLU A 64 -6.57 -2.54 -6.88
C GLU A 64 -7.31 -2.36 -5.54
N ILE A 65 -6.58 -2.25 -4.42
CA ILE A 65 -7.16 -1.93 -3.11
C ILE A 65 -7.70 -0.50 -3.07
N LEU A 66 -6.96 0.48 -3.60
CA LEU A 66 -7.40 1.88 -3.72
C LEU A 66 -8.68 1.97 -4.58
N LYS A 67 -8.69 1.31 -5.75
CA LYS A 67 -9.87 1.27 -6.63
C LYS A 67 -11.09 0.67 -5.94
N ALA A 68 -10.91 -0.36 -5.12
CA ALA A 68 -12.01 -0.97 -4.35
C ALA A 68 -12.62 -0.01 -3.31
N ALA A 69 -11.87 1.02 -2.90
CA ALA A 69 -12.33 2.10 -2.05
C ALA A 69 -12.79 3.35 -2.84
N GLY A 70 -12.76 3.33 -4.18
CA GLY A 70 -13.06 4.50 -5.02
C GLY A 70 -11.93 5.53 -5.06
N CYS A 71 -10.69 5.13 -4.76
CA CYS A 71 -9.49 5.97 -4.75
C CYS A 71 -8.50 5.56 -5.84
N ASP A 72 -7.50 6.41 -6.08
CA ASP A 72 -6.34 6.15 -6.92
C ASP A 72 -5.02 6.58 -6.23
N TYR A 73 -3.90 6.55 -6.96
CA TYR A 73 -2.59 6.91 -6.42
C TYR A 73 -2.45 8.38 -6.02
N SER A 74 -3.27 9.29 -6.59
CA SER A 74 -3.28 10.71 -6.20
C SER A 74 -3.84 10.91 -4.80
N ASN A 75 -4.64 9.97 -4.31
CA ASN A 75 -5.12 9.94 -2.94
C ASN A 75 -4.07 9.40 -1.96
N VAL A 76 -2.84 9.11 -2.36
CA VAL A 76 -1.83 8.60 -1.42
C VAL A 76 -0.99 9.77 -0.91
N VAL A 77 -0.88 9.90 0.41
CA VAL A 77 -0.14 11.02 1.05
C VAL A 77 1.06 10.57 1.86
N LYS A 78 1.11 9.32 2.33
CA LYS A 78 2.26 8.75 3.03
C LYS A 78 2.51 7.31 2.64
N THR A 79 3.76 6.98 2.32
CA THR A 79 4.22 5.61 2.06
C THR A 79 5.41 5.23 2.93
N THR A 80 5.49 3.97 3.33
CA THR A 80 6.62 3.41 4.05
C THR A 80 7.14 2.20 3.29
N VAL A 81 8.32 2.34 2.73
CA VAL A 81 9.03 1.35 1.92
C VAL A 81 9.97 0.55 2.82
N LEU A 82 9.75 -0.75 2.92
CA LEU A 82 10.63 -1.68 3.61
C LEU A 82 11.37 -2.51 2.57
N LEU A 83 12.69 -2.51 2.62
CA LEU A 83 13.57 -3.23 1.69
C LEU A 83 14.26 -4.39 2.40
N ALA A 84 14.48 -5.49 1.68
CA ALA A 84 15.35 -6.58 2.13
C ALA A 84 16.84 -6.20 2.02
N ASP A 85 17.20 -5.52 0.93
CA ASP A 85 18.53 -4.93 0.70
C ASP A 85 18.36 -3.45 0.33
N ILE A 86 19.07 -2.56 1.03
CA ILE A 86 19.07 -1.12 0.73
C ILE A 86 19.69 -0.80 -0.63
N ASN A 87 20.54 -1.68 -1.17
CA ASN A 87 21.15 -1.50 -2.49
C ASN A 87 20.11 -1.48 -3.62
N ASP A 88 18.93 -2.07 -3.39
CA ASP A 88 17.81 -2.07 -4.34
C ASP A 88 17.03 -0.74 -4.38
N PHE A 89 17.39 0.25 -3.57
CA PHE A 89 16.65 1.51 -3.45
C PHE A 89 16.46 2.23 -4.79
N ASN A 90 17.48 2.25 -5.65
CA ASN A 90 17.40 2.88 -6.97
C ASN A 90 16.47 2.11 -7.92
N ASN A 91 16.61 0.79 -7.99
CA ASN A 91 15.76 -0.09 -8.79
C ASN A 91 14.27 0.07 -8.43
N VAL A 92 13.99 0.16 -7.13
CA VAL A 92 12.64 0.38 -6.61
C VAL A 92 12.12 1.79 -6.93
N ASN A 93 12.97 2.81 -6.85
CA ASN A 93 12.58 4.19 -7.16
C ASN A 93 12.16 4.37 -8.62
N GLU A 94 12.83 3.68 -9.56
CA GLU A 94 12.46 3.72 -10.97
C GLU A 94 11.03 3.22 -11.18
N VAL A 95 10.70 2.06 -10.59
CA VAL A 95 9.35 1.52 -10.64
C VAL A 95 8.36 2.45 -9.94
N TYR A 96 8.71 2.97 -8.76
CA TYR A 96 7.84 3.85 -7.98
C TYR A 96 7.40 5.10 -8.76
N LYS A 97 8.31 5.72 -9.53
CA LYS A 97 8.03 6.89 -10.37
C LYS A 97 7.06 6.61 -11.52
N THR A 98 6.86 5.34 -11.90
CA THR A 98 5.86 4.98 -12.94
C THR A 98 4.43 5.02 -12.41
N PHE A 99 4.23 4.92 -11.10
CA PHE A 99 2.91 4.95 -10.45
C PHE A 99 2.58 6.30 -9.82
N PHE A 100 3.59 7.00 -9.30
CA PHE A 100 3.46 8.35 -8.76
C PHE A 100 4.16 9.33 -9.71
N SER A 101 3.39 10.10 -10.48
CA SER A 101 3.91 11.01 -11.50
C SER A 101 4.05 12.47 -11.04
N SER A 102 3.30 12.88 -10.02
CA SER A 102 3.30 14.22 -9.44
C SER A 102 2.79 14.19 -8.00
N ASN A 103 2.99 15.27 -7.23
CA ASN A 103 2.56 15.40 -5.83
C ASN A 103 2.93 14.16 -4.99
N PHE A 104 4.22 13.81 -5.00
CA PHE A 104 4.69 12.59 -4.37
C PHE A 104 4.29 12.54 -2.89
N PRO A 105 3.80 11.38 -2.40
CA PRO A 105 3.52 11.21 -0.98
C PRO A 105 4.80 11.37 -0.15
N ALA A 106 4.62 11.81 1.10
CA ALA A 106 5.65 11.69 2.11
C ALA A 106 6.14 10.24 2.17
N ARG A 107 7.44 10.02 2.38
CA ARG A 107 8.03 8.68 2.27
C ARG A 107 9.06 8.41 3.35
N ALA A 108 9.00 7.20 3.91
CA ALA A 108 10.10 6.61 4.67
C ALA A 108 10.56 5.37 3.93
N ALA A 109 11.87 5.17 3.78
CA ALA A 109 12.44 4.00 3.11
C ALA A 109 13.66 3.51 3.90
N TYR A 110 13.67 2.23 4.27
CA TYR A 110 14.77 1.63 5.03
C TYR A 110 14.82 0.12 4.84
N GLN A 111 15.99 -0.45 5.09
CA GLN A 111 16.18 -1.89 5.11
C GLN A 111 15.71 -2.50 6.43
N VAL A 112 15.12 -3.70 6.37
CA VAL A 112 14.70 -4.49 7.53
C VAL A 112 15.38 -5.86 7.52
N ALA A 113 15.51 -6.48 8.69
CA ALA A 113 16.20 -7.77 8.82
C ALA A 113 15.53 -8.90 8.03
N ALA A 114 14.20 -8.94 7.99
CA ALA A 114 13.44 -9.92 7.23
C ALA A 114 12.01 -9.43 6.94
N LEU A 115 11.39 -10.00 5.90
CA LEU A 115 9.99 -9.77 5.53
C LEU A 115 9.21 -11.10 5.53
N PRO A 116 7.89 -11.09 5.84
CA PRO A 116 7.09 -12.32 5.89
C PRO A 116 7.07 -13.06 4.55
N ARG A 117 7.22 -14.40 4.58
CA ARG A 117 7.30 -15.29 3.40
C ARG A 117 8.48 -14.99 2.46
N VAL A 118 9.56 -14.38 2.98
CA VAL A 118 10.77 -14.05 2.21
C VAL A 118 11.98 -14.80 2.75
N SER A 119 12.65 -15.54 1.87
CA SER A 119 14.03 -16.00 2.07
C SER A 119 14.98 -14.88 1.65
N VAL A 120 15.49 -14.14 2.65
CA VAL A 120 16.64 -13.21 2.72
C VAL A 120 16.99 -12.23 1.58
N ASN A 121 16.58 -12.38 0.32
CA ASN A 121 17.26 -11.68 -0.76
C ASN A 121 16.47 -10.64 -1.57
N HIS A 122 15.15 -10.63 -1.69
CA HIS A 122 14.50 -9.62 -2.56
C HIS A 122 13.06 -9.41 -2.16
N SER A 123 12.70 -8.30 -1.51
CA SER A 123 11.29 -7.89 -1.34
C SER A 123 11.11 -6.46 -0.83
N PHE A 124 10.05 -5.83 -1.34
CA PHE A 124 9.59 -4.47 -1.06
C PHE A 124 8.22 -4.56 -0.35
N ARG A 125 8.04 -3.89 0.79
CA ARG A 125 6.73 -3.75 1.44
C ARG A 125 6.37 -2.27 1.57
N THR A 126 5.18 -1.91 1.11
CA THR A 126 4.67 -0.54 1.28
C THR A 126 3.53 -0.52 2.28
N LEU A 127 3.68 0.23 3.39
CA LEU A 127 2.55 0.63 4.25
C LEU A 127 2.10 2.03 3.83
N LEU A 128 0.83 2.18 3.46
CA LEU A 128 0.25 3.47 3.11
C LEU A 128 -0.59 3.99 4.28
N HIS A 129 -0.32 5.23 4.67
CA HIS A 129 -1.19 6.00 5.57
C HIS A 129 -1.80 7.14 4.76
N TYR A 130 -3.12 7.31 4.85
CA TYR A 130 -3.79 8.49 4.32
C TYR A 130 -4.12 9.47 5.45
N ASP A 131 -3.38 10.57 5.53
CA ASP A 131 -3.66 11.71 6.40
C ASP A 131 -3.84 12.97 5.54
N THR A 132 -5.05 13.53 5.51
CA THR A 132 -5.30 14.85 4.92
C THR A 132 -5.10 15.92 5.99
N PRO A 133 -4.17 16.87 5.82
CA PRO A 133 -3.96 17.92 6.80
C PRO A 133 -4.90 19.08 6.52
N THR A 134 -5.86 19.36 7.41
CA THR A 134 -6.28 20.73 7.75
C THR A 134 -7.24 20.71 8.95
N LEU A 135 -6.74 21.27 10.06
CA LEU A 135 -7.43 21.91 11.20
C LEU A 135 -8.86 21.48 11.61
N LYS A 136 -8.95 21.12 12.90
CA LYS A 136 -10.03 21.38 13.87
C LYS A 136 -11.45 20.88 13.56
N SER A 137 -11.93 20.00 14.45
CA SER A 137 -13.33 19.80 14.88
C SER A 137 -14.40 19.55 13.80
N LEU A 138 -15.04 18.37 13.93
CA LEU A 138 -16.46 18.13 13.66
C LEU A 138 -16.94 18.17 12.18
N LEU A 139 -17.54 17.04 11.77
CA LEU A 139 -18.59 16.86 10.74
C LEU A 139 -18.25 16.82 9.23
N LEU A 140 -18.58 15.65 8.66
CA LEU A 140 -19.11 15.33 7.32
C LEU A 140 -18.23 15.57 6.09
N CYS A 141 -18.00 14.51 5.31
CA CYS A 141 -18.23 14.62 3.85
C CYS A 141 -19.47 13.80 3.52
N THR A 142 -20.39 14.47 2.85
CA THR A 142 -21.53 13.90 2.15
C THR A 142 -21.04 12.95 1.05
N TYR A 143 -21.69 11.79 0.99
CA TYR A 143 -21.84 11.05 -0.26
C TYR A 143 -22.55 11.97 -1.27
N GLY A 144 -21.97 12.11 -2.46
CA GLY A 144 -22.70 12.47 -3.67
C GLY A 144 -23.02 11.20 -4.43
#